data_AF-A0A4Q6EL45-F1
#
_entry.id   AF-A0A4Q6EL45-F1
#
_cell.length_a   1.000
_cell.length_b   1.000
_cell.length_c   1.000
_cell.angle_alpha   90.00
_cell.angle_beta   90.00
_cell.angle_gamma   90.00
#
_symmetry.space_group_name_H-M   'P 1'
#
loop_
_entity.id
_entity.type
_entity.pdbx_description
1 polymer ?
#
loop_
_entity_poly.entity_id
_entity_poly.type
_entity_poly.pdbx_seq_one_letter_code
_entity_poly.pdbx_strand_id
1 'polypeptide(L)'
;MKESRKDETFWAVLNAAIQLEFVRGHQRWTMSELSRTSKVTRSLIYYYFGKSKEAILLEAVKIIGEEFFGLTSGRIDLWNKGEIAESVLQSRRLLEKSPFMGSFYMVHREAETEIGAALRSLEKEYKAKLKRFFKDVQDPYRDALFGLLLGLVLTPRLSDDAVKSAVRVVASVADRAIK
;
A
#
# COMPACT_ATOMS: atom_id res chain seq x y z
N MET A 1 -10.50 8.19 -22.21
CA MET A 1 -9.34 7.53 -22.86
C MET A 1 -8.00 8.21 -22.60
N LYS A 2 -7.93 9.55 -22.38
CA LYS A 2 -6.66 10.27 -22.05
C LYS A 2 -6.23 10.15 -20.57
N GLU A 3 -7.18 10.12 -19.63
CA GLU A 3 -6.90 9.99 -18.18
C GLU A 3 -6.37 8.60 -17.83
N SER A 4 -7.03 7.53 -18.28
CA SER A 4 -6.58 6.15 -17.98
C SER A 4 -5.14 5.89 -18.42
N ARG A 5 -4.72 6.44 -19.58
CA ARG A 5 -3.35 6.28 -20.08
C ARG A 5 -2.32 7.08 -19.29
N LYS A 6 -2.70 8.26 -18.76
CA LYS A 6 -1.86 9.04 -17.85
C LYS A 6 -1.71 8.28 -16.53
N ASP A 7 -2.79 7.75 -15.99
CA ASP A 7 -2.79 6.99 -14.74
C ASP A 7 -1.94 5.72 -14.88
N GLU A 8 -2.07 4.97 -15.97
CA GLU A 8 -1.22 3.81 -16.27
C GLU A 8 0.27 4.17 -16.35
N THR A 9 0.60 5.27 -17.04
CA THR A 9 1.98 5.76 -17.15
C THR A 9 2.53 6.14 -15.76
N PHE A 10 1.72 6.83 -14.97
CA PHE A 10 2.07 7.28 -13.63
C PHE A 10 2.35 6.07 -12.71
N TRP A 11 1.44 5.12 -12.68
CA TRP A 11 1.56 3.87 -11.93
C TRP A 11 2.78 3.04 -12.36
N ALA A 12 3.07 2.95 -13.66
CA ALA A 12 4.23 2.22 -14.17
C ALA A 12 5.55 2.82 -13.66
N VAL A 13 5.66 4.15 -13.57
CA VAL A 13 6.84 4.84 -13.05
C VAL A 13 6.99 4.60 -11.55
N LEU A 14 5.93 4.78 -10.76
CA LEU A 14 5.98 4.59 -9.31
C LEU A 14 6.34 3.16 -8.93
N ASN A 15 5.72 2.16 -9.58
CA ASN A 15 6.01 0.75 -9.32
C ASN A 15 7.46 0.41 -9.69
N ALA A 16 7.96 0.92 -10.81
CA ALA A 16 9.35 0.74 -11.22
C ALA A 16 10.33 1.39 -10.25
N ALA A 17 9.98 2.54 -9.66
CA ALA A 17 10.80 3.18 -8.63
C ALA A 17 10.91 2.31 -7.37
N ILE A 18 9.80 1.76 -6.86
CA ILE A 18 9.81 0.83 -5.71
C ILE A 18 10.63 -0.42 -6.02
N GLN A 19 10.46 -1.01 -7.21
CA GLN A 19 11.23 -2.16 -7.64
C GLN A 19 12.73 -1.86 -7.64
N LEU A 20 13.14 -0.75 -8.26
CA LEU A 20 14.55 -0.38 -8.35
C LEU A 20 15.14 -0.05 -6.99
N GLU A 21 14.37 0.60 -6.12
CA GLU A 21 14.76 0.91 -4.76
C GLU A 21 15.02 -0.36 -3.94
N PHE A 22 14.16 -1.37 -4.08
CA PHE A 22 14.34 -2.67 -3.45
C PHE A 22 15.55 -3.43 -4.04
N VAL A 23 15.70 -3.48 -5.37
CA VAL A 23 16.73 -4.30 -6.03
C VAL A 23 18.12 -3.66 -5.96
N ARG A 24 18.23 -2.34 -6.09
CA ARG A 24 19.51 -1.62 -6.11
C ARG A 24 19.89 -1.06 -4.75
N GLY A 25 18.93 -0.87 -3.84
CA GLY A 25 19.11 -0.17 -2.57
C GLY A 25 18.92 1.34 -2.68
N HIS A 26 18.86 1.99 -1.52
CA HIS A 26 18.35 3.35 -1.38
C HIS A 26 19.01 4.37 -2.33
N GLN A 27 18.23 4.90 -3.28
CA GLN A 27 18.67 5.83 -4.32
C GLN A 27 19.92 5.39 -5.11
N ARG A 28 20.22 4.09 -5.22
CA ARG A 28 21.38 3.60 -6.00
C ARG A 28 21.09 3.37 -7.48
N TRP A 29 19.85 3.55 -7.90
CA TRP A 29 19.41 3.47 -9.29
C TRP A 29 19.47 4.82 -10.01
N THR A 30 19.39 4.77 -11.34
CA THR A 30 19.47 5.95 -12.23
C THR A 30 18.14 6.24 -12.93
N MET A 31 17.93 7.48 -13.37
CA MET A 31 16.76 7.84 -14.18
C MET A 31 16.68 7.06 -15.50
N SER A 32 17.82 6.64 -16.04
CA SER A 32 17.88 5.78 -17.22
C SER A 32 17.38 4.37 -16.92
N GLU A 33 17.70 3.80 -15.75
CA GLU A 33 17.12 2.53 -15.31
C GLU A 33 15.62 2.66 -15.06
N LEU A 34 15.17 3.73 -14.37
CA LEU A 34 13.75 3.98 -14.16
C LEU A 34 12.97 4.06 -15.48
N SER A 35 13.51 4.78 -16.46
CA SER A 35 12.91 4.88 -17.79
C SER A 35 12.81 3.53 -18.50
N ARG A 36 13.86 2.69 -18.43
CA ARG A 36 13.83 1.34 -19.01
C ARG A 36 12.85 0.41 -18.31
N THR A 37 12.86 0.40 -16.97
CA THR A 37 12.00 -0.49 -16.17
C THR A 37 10.52 -0.13 -16.30
N SER A 38 10.19 1.17 -16.25
CA SER A 38 8.81 1.65 -16.41
C SER A 38 8.32 1.65 -17.85
N LYS A 39 9.23 1.54 -18.84
CA LYS A 39 8.96 1.75 -20.27
C LYS A 39 8.42 3.15 -20.59
N VAL A 40 8.75 4.14 -19.75
CA VAL A 40 8.36 5.55 -19.92
C VAL A 40 9.61 6.37 -20.25
N THR A 41 9.52 7.32 -21.18
CA THR A 41 10.67 8.16 -21.55
C THR A 41 11.11 9.07 -20.40
N ARG A 42 12.42 9.34 -20.29
CA ARG A 42 12.96 10.26 -19.27
C ARG A 42 12.31 11.66 -19.33
N SER A 43 12.04 12.17 -20.52
CA SER A 43 11.37 13.47 -20.69
C SER A 43 9.98 13.48 -20.06
N LEU A 44 9.20 12.40 -20.24
CA LEU A 44 7.86 12.29 -19.66
C LEU A 44 7.92 12.08 -18.14
N ILE A 45 8.89 11.31 -17.64
CA ILE A 45 9.11 11.17 -16.20
C ILE A 45 9.46 12.53 -15.59
N TYR A 46 10.39 13.28 -16.18
CA TYR A 46 10.75 14.62 -15.69
C TYR A 46 9.59 15.61 -15.72
N TYR A 47 8.71 15.50 -16.72
CA TYR A 47 7.53 16.35 -16.82
C TYR A 47 6.56 16.12 -15.66
N TYR A 48 6.30 14.85 -15.29
CA TYR A 48 5.34 14.53 -14.23
C TYR A 48 5.91 14.57 -12.81
N PHE A 49 7.15 14.13 -12.63
CA PHE A 49 7.73 13.90 -11.31
C PHE A 49 8.97 14.74 -11.00
N GLY A 50 9.45 15.53 -11.97
CA GLY A 50 10.71 16.24 -11.86
C GLY A 50 11.92 15.30 -11.90
N LYS A 51 13.08 15.81 -11.46
CA LYS A 51 14.40 15.14 -11.59
C LYS A 51 14.89 14.48 -10.30
N SER A 52 14.15 14.61 -9.19
CA SER A 52 14.56 14.06 -7.90
C SER A 52 14.07 12.63 -7.73
N LYS A 53 15.00 11.69 -7.52
CA LYS A 53 14.69 10.29 -7.21
C LYS A 53 13.92 10.15 -5.90
N GLU A 54 14.31 10.93 -4.90
CA GLU A 54 13.64 10.98 -3.60
C GLU A 54 12.19 11.42 -3.73
N ALA A 55 11.93 12.50 -4.47
CA ALA A 55 10.57 12.97 -4.71
C ALA A 55 9.70 11.92 -5.42
N ILE A 56 10.25 11.23 -6.44
CA ILE A 56 9.57 10.13 -7.12
C ILE A 56 9.24 8.99 -6.14
N LEU A 57 10.18 8.64 -5.25
CA LEU A 57 9.98 7.58 -4.27
C LEU A 57 8.97 7.96 -3.19
N LEU A 58 8.99 9.20 -2.71
CA LEU A 58 8.00 9.70 -1.75
C LEU A 58 6.60 9.69 -2.36
N GLU A 59 6.45 10.10 -3.61
CA GLU A 59 5.18 10.01 -4.33
C GLU A 59 4.74 8.55 -4.50
N ALA A 60 5.68 7.64 -4.80
CA ALA A 60 5.41 6.20 -4.87
C ALA A 60 4.90 5.67 -3.53
N VAL A 61 5.58 6.02 -2.43
CA VAL A 61 5.19 5.61 -1.08
C VAL A 61 3.80 6.14 -0.74
N LYS A 62 3.51 7.40 -1.04
CA LYS A 62 2.22 8.00 -0.74
C LYS A 62 1.09 7.28 -1.47
N ILE A 63 1.16 7.18 -2.80
CA ILE A 63 0.05 6.62 -3.60
C ILE A 63 -0.07 5.11 -3.41
N ILE A 64 1.05 4.39 -3.53
CA ILE A 64 1.01 2.93 -3.44
C ILE A 64 0.77 2.50 -1.99
N GLY A 65 1.28 3.26 -1.02
CA GLY A 65 1.03 3.05 0.40
C GLY A 65 -0.42 3.31 0.81
N GLU A 66 -1.06 4.37 0.32
CA GLU A 66 -2.50 4.62 0.55
C GLU A 66 -3.36 3.46 0.03
N GLU A 67 -3.09 2.96 -1.16
CA GLU A 67 -3.78 1.79 -1.72
C GLU A 67 -3.48 0.51 -0.93
N PHE A 68 -2.21 0.31 -0.55
CA PHE A 68 -1.74 -0.84 0.25
C PHE A 68 -2.46 -0.92 1.60
N PHE A 69 -2.52 0.19 2.34
CA PHE A 69 -3.24 0.29 3.62
C PHE A 69 -4.77 0.48 3.44
N GLY A 70 -5.25 0.64 2.22
CA GLY A 70 -6.66 0.88 1.92
C GLY A 70 -7.20 2.15 2.59
N LEU A 71 -6.45 3.24 2.47
CA LEU A 71 -6.77 4.56 3.04
C LEU A 71 -7.55 5.45 2.07
N THR A 72 -7.63 5.09 0.78
CA THR A 72 -8.37 5.88 -0.22
C THR A 72 -9.88 5.87 0.06
N SER A 73 -10.60 6.90 -0.41
CA SER A 73 -12.03 7.10 -0.10
C SER A 73 -12.89 5.88 -0.42
N GLY A 74 -12.71 5.28 -1.60
CA GLY A 74 -13.45 4.07 -1.98
C GLY A 74 -13.19 2.88 -1.04
N ARG A 75 -11.99 2.80 -0.45
CA ARG A 75 -11.62 1.76 0.52
C ARG A 75 -12.28 2.02 1.87
N ILE A 76 -12.40 3.29 2.27
CA ILE A 76 -13.16 3.69 3.46
C ILE A 76 -14.65 3.36 3.29
N ASP A 77 -15.21 3.52 2.10
CA ASP A 77 -16.62 3.20 1.82
C ASP A 77 -16.92 1.70 1.96
N LEU A 78 -16.01 0.82 1.52
CA LEU A 78 -16.13 -0.63 1.78
C LEU A 78 -16.23 -0.91 3.27
N TRP A 79 -15.39 -0.27 4.09
CA TRP A 79 -15.41 -0.45 5.54
C TRP A 79 -16.70 0.07 6.19
N ASN A 80 -17.23 1.20 5.71
CA ASN A 80 -18.53 1.72 6.13
C ASN A 80 -19.67 0.72 5.83
N LYS A 81 -19.60 0.01 4.70
CA LYS A 81 -20.57 -1.03 4.31
C LYS A 81 -20.40 -2.37 5.03
N GLY A 82 -19.32 -2.53 5.80
CA GLY A 82 -18.94 -3.80 6.43
C GLY A 82 -18.17 -4.75 5.50
N GLU A 83 -17.81 -4.32 4.30
CA GLU A 83 -17.14 -5.09 3.24
C GLU A 83 -15.61 -5.11 3.45
N ILE A 84 -15.16 -5.37 4.68
CA ILE A 84 -13.73 -5.33 5.05
C ILE A 84 -12.93 -6.38 4.27
N ALA A 85 -13.52 -7.54 3.97
CA ALA A 85 -12.84 -8.59 3.22
C ALA A 85 -12.55 -8.17 1.77
N GLU A 86 -13.54 -7.58 1.10
CA GLU A 86 -13.34 -6.99 -0.23
C GLU A 86 -12.29 -5.87 -0.15
N SER A 87 -12.26 -5.15 0.98
CA SER A 87 -11.19 -4.22 1.20
C SER A 87 -9.82 -4.95 1.17
N VAL A 88 -9.54 -5.87 2.09
CA VAL A 88 -8.27 -6.62 2.11
C VAL A 88 -7.89 -7.24 0.75
N LEU A 89 -8.85 -7.80 0.02
CA LEU A 89 -8.62 -8.40 -1.30
C LEU A 89 -8.10 -7.39 -2.35
N GLN A 90 -8.54 -6.14 -2.37
CA GLN A 90 -7.98 -5.16 -3.31
C GLN A 90 -6.53 -4.80 -2.97
N SER A 91 -6.17 -4.71 -1.69
CA SER A 91 -4.77 -4.52 -1.28
C SER A 91 -3.90 -5.70 -1.74
N ARG A 92 -4.44 -6.93 -1.70
CA ARG A 92 -3.76 -8.13 -2.25
C ARG A 92 -3.58 -8.05 -3.76
N ARG A 93 -4.62 -7.69 -4.51
CA ARG A 93 -4.56 -7.49 -5.97
C ARG A 93 -3.59 -6.36 -6.37
N LEU A 94 -3.42 -5.35 -5.52
CA LEU A 94 -2.38 -4.33 -5.70
C LEU A 94 -0.98 -4.95 -5.59
N LEU A 95 -0.73 -5.78 -4.58
CA LEU A 95 0.56 -6.47 -4.41
C LEU A 95 0.89 -7.40 -5.58
N GLU A 96 -0.10 -8.02 -6.21
CA GLU A 96 0.12 -8.80 -7.44
C GLU A 96 0.68 -7.93 -8.57
N LYS A 97 0.25 -6.67 -8.65
CA LYS A 97 0.74 -5.69 -9.64
C LYS A 97 2.05 -5.03 -9.20
N SER A 98 2.29 -4.91 -7.89
CA SER A 98 3.48 -4.32 -7.28
C SER A 98 4.11 -5.28 -6.26
N PRO A 99 4.76 -6.37 -6.72
CA PRO A 99 5.22 -7.45 -5.85
C PRO A 99 6.33 -7.02 -4.89
N PHE A 100 7.05 -5.95 -5.21
CA PHE A 100 8.14 -5.43 -4.38
C PHE A 100 7.63 -4.56 -3.22
N MET A 101 6.38 -4.08 -3.25
CA MET A 101 5.85 -3.15 -2.24
C MET A 101 5.85 -3.75 -0.83
N GLY A 102 5.48 -5.02 -0.67
CA GLY A 102 5.47 -5.68 0.64
C GLY A 102 6.88 -5.74 1.25
N SER A 103 7.88 -6.14 0.46
CA SER A 103 9.27 -6.19 0.90
C SER A 103 9.85 -4.80 1.13
N PHE A 104 9.55 -3.85 0.25
CA PHE A 104 9.93 -2.45 0.39
C PHE A 104 9.42 -1.86 1.71
N TYR A 105 8.14 -2.05 2.01
CA TYR A 105 7.55 -1.64 3.29
C TYR A 105 8.32 -2.23 4.48
N MET A 106 8.57 -3.55 4.49
CA MET A 106 9.26 -4.22 5.59
C MET A 106 10.68 -3.71 5.82
N VAL A 107 11.42 -3.41 4.74
CA VAL A 107 12.79 -2.92 4.82
C VAL A 107 12.86 -1.47 5.30
N HIS A 108 11.90 -0.63 4.89
CA HIS A 108 12.00 0.82 5.10
C HIS A 108 11.18 1.37 6.28
N ARG A 109 10.17 0.64 6.79
CA ARG A 109 9.25 1.17 7.82
C ARG A 109 9.91 1.62 9.12
N GLU A 110 11.00 0.99 9.53
CA GLU A 110 11.76 1.37 10.73
C GLU A 110 12.95 2.31 10.43
N ALA A 111 13.23 2.61 9.16
CA ALA A 111 14.38 3.43 8.80
C ALA A 111 14.19 4.89 9.22
N GLU A 112 15.25 5.54 9.70
CA GLU A 112 15.28 6.97 10.00
C GLU A 112 15.54 7.80 8.73
N THR A 113 14.69 7.61 7.73
CA THR A 113 14.72 8.34 6.45
C THR A 113 13.37 8.98 6.15
N GLU A 114 13.31 9.88 5.16
CA GLU A 114 12.04 10.49 4.72
C GLU A 114 11.02 9.43 4.27
N ILE A 115 11.50 8.37 3.60
CA ILE A 115 10.68 7.22 3.18
C ILE A 115 10.11 6.48 4.41
N GLY A 116 10.96 6.18 5.40
CA GLY A 116 10.52 5.52 6.62
C GLY A 116 9.51 6.38 7.40
N ALA A 117 9.73 7.69 7.47
CA ALA A 117 8.79 8.64 8.06
C ALA A 117 7.44 8.66 7.34
N ALA A 118 7.44 8.65 6.00
CA ALA A 118 6.22 8.59 5.19
C ALA A 118 5.44 7.28 5.44
N LEU A 119 6.13 6.13 5.48
CA LEU A 119 5.50 4.84 5.79
C LEU A 119 4.88 4.82 7.20
N ARG A 120 5.58 5.35 8.21
CA ARG A 120 5.05 5.45 9.58
C ARG A 120 3.86 6.41 9.68
N SER A 121 3.81 7.45 8.85
CA SER A 121 2.62 8.32 8.75
C SER A 121 1.40 7.53 8.25
N LEU A 122 1.57 6.74 7.18
CA LEU A 122 0.51 5.87 6.65
C LEU A 122 0.07 4.80 7.66
N GLU A 123 1.01 4.21 8.41
CA GLU A 123 0.68 3.28 9.49
C GLU A 123 -0.16 3.96 10.58
N LYS A 124 0.19 5.20 10.96
CA LYS A 124 -0.57 5.98 11.94
C LYS A 124 -1.99 6.28 11.44
N GLU A 125 -2.15 6.63 10.17
CA GLU A 125 -3.46 6.83 9.54
C GLU A 125 -4.28 5.54 9.50
N TYR A 126 -3.65 4.41 9.17
CA TYR A 126 -4.31 3.11 9.20
C TYR A 126 -4.71 2.69 10.62
N LYS A 127 -3.87 2.94 11.63
CA LYS A 127 -4.23 2.73 13.04
C LYS A 127 -5.38 3.65 13.47
N ALA A 128 -5.42 4.90 13.01
CA ALA A 128 -6.55 5.79 13.26
C ALA A 128 -7.85 5.28 12.60
N LYS A 129 -7.76 4.72 11.39
CA LYS A 129 -8.88 4.02 10.74
C LYS A 129 -9.35 2.82 11.58
N LEU A 130 -8.44 1.98 12.08
CA LEU A 130 -8.80 0.86 12.97
C LEU A 130 -9.49 1.35 14.24
N LYS A 131 -8.98 2.42 14.87
CA LYS A 131 -9.62 3.05 16.03
C LYS A 131 -11.03 3.55 15.74
N ARG A 132 -11.27 4.13 14.55
CA ARG A 132 -12.60 4.59 14.13
C ARG A 132 -13.59 3.42 13.96
N PHE A 133 -13.16 2.33 13.34
CA PHE A 133 -14.05 1.21 13.00
C PHE A 133 -14.15 0.14 14.11
N PHE A 134 -13.19 0.07 15.01
CA PHE A 134 -13.16 -0.83 16.16
C PHE A 134 -13.02 -0.01 17.44
N LYS A 135 -14.01 0.87 17.68
CA LYS A 135 -13.98 1.87 18.77
C LYS A 135 -13.95 1.23 20.16
N ASP A 136 -14.65 0.10 20.33
CA ASP A 136 -14.84 -0.60 21.60
C ASP A 136 -13.72 -1.62 21.89
N VAL A 137 -12.81 -1.82 20.93
CA VAL A 137 -11.64 -2.69 21.06
C VAL A 137 -10.49 -1.91 21.72
N GLN A 138 -9.89 -2.48 22.76
CA GLN A 138 -8.76 -1.85 23.47
C GLN A 138 -7.50 -1.79 22.59
N ASP A 139 -6.58 -0.87 22.92
CA ASP A 139 -5.39 -0.59 22.10
C ASP A 139 -4.52 -1.83 21.78
N PRO A 140 -4.18 -2.72 22.73
CA PRO A 140 -3.38 -3.91 22.41
C PRO A 140 -4.04 -4.82 21.37
N TYR A 141 -5.37 -4.96 21.44
CA TYR A 141 -6.13 -5.73 20.46
C TYR A 141 -6.21 -5.00 19.12
N ARG A 142 -6.27 -3.65 19.09
CA ARG A 142 -6.20 -2.89 17.83
C ARG A 142 -4.85 -3.04 17.13
N ASP A 143 -3.75 -3.06 17.87
CA ASP A 143 -2.43 -3.36 17.31
C ASP A 143 -2.34 -4.81 16.80
N ALA A 144 -2.99 -5.76 17.48
CA ALA A 144 -3.12 -7.12 16.96
C ALA A 144 -3.95 -7.15 15.66
N LEU A 145 -5.05 -6.39 15.57
CA LEU A 145 -5.85 -6.25 14.34
C LEU A 145 -5.02 -5.69 13.19
N PHE A 146 -4.17 -4.69 13.46
CA PHE A 146 -3.22 -4.16 12.48
C PHE A 146 -2.34 -5.29 11.93
N GLY A 147 -1.69 -6.06 12.81
CA GLY A 147 -0.81 -7.16 12.42
C GLY A 147 -1.53 -8.27 11.66
N LEU A 148 -2.71 -8.67 12.11
CA LEU A 148 -3.52 -9.71 11.47
C LEU A 148 -3.96 -9.30 10.06
N LEU A 149 -4.54 -8.10 9.90
CA LEU A 149 -5.00 -7.62 8.60
C LEU A 149 -3.85 -7.38 7.63
N LEU A 150 -2.74 -6.82 8.11
CA LEU A 150 -1.52 -6.67 7.32
C LEU A 150 -0.95 -8.04 6.90
N GLY A 151 -0.97 -9.02 7.80
CA GLY A 151 -0.62 -10.41 7.51
C GLY A 151 -1.49 -10.99 6.40
N LEU A 152 -2.81 -10.81 6.46
CA LEU A 152 -3.71 -11.24 5.39
C LEU A 152 -3.41 -10.58 4.05
N VAL A 153 -2.84 -9.38 4.03
CA VAL A 153 -2.40 -8.73 2.79
C VAL A 153 -1.10 -9.35 2.28
N LEU A 154 -0.10 -9.55 3.14
CA LEU A 154 1.26 -9.94 2.77
C LEU A 154 1.47 -11.45 2.61
N THR A 155 0.63 -12.30 3.21
CA THR A 155 0.79 -13.75 3.12
C THR A 155 0.47 -14.23 1.69
N PRO A 156 1.43 -14.86 1.01
CA PRO A 156 1.22 -15.35 -0.35
C PRO A 156 0.27 -16.55 -0.36
N ARG A 157 -0.40 -16.78 -1.51
CA ARG A 157 -1.20 -17.98 -1.79
C ARG A 157 -2.38 -18.27 -0.85
N LEU A 158 -2.87 -17.27 -0.11
CA LEU A 158 -4.20 -17.37 0.52
C LEU A 158 -5.28 -17.25 -0.55
N SER A 159 -6.27 -18.17 -0.51
CA SER A 159 -7.47 -18.06 -1.34
C SER A 159 -8.36 -16.91 -0.87
N ASP A 160 -9.18 -16.38 -1.78
CA ASP A 160 -10.14 -15.32 -1.45
C ASP A 160 -11.10 -15.76 -0.34
N ASP A 161 -11.52 -17.03 -0.33
CA ASP A 161 -12.40 -17.58 0.71
C ASP A 161 -11.70 -17.69 2.07
N ALA A 162 -10.40 -17.99 2.10
CA ALA A 162 -9.62 -17.97 3.33
C ALA A 162 -9.51 -16.54 3.89
N VAL A 163 -9.28 -15.54 3.03
CA VAL A 163 -9.24 -14.12 3.43
C VAL A 163 -10.59 -13.68 3.97
N LYS A 164 -11.69 -13.97 3.26
CA LYS A 164 -13.06 -13.66 3.71
C LYS A 164 -13.37 -14.30 5.07
N SER A 165 -13.00 -15.58 5.24
CA SER A 165 -13.20 -16.31 6.49
C SER A 165 -12.40 -15.69 7.64
N ALA A 166 -11.12 -15.38 7.43
CA ALA A 166 -10.28 -14.76 8.44
C ALA A 166 -10.79 -13.37 8.87
N VAL A 167 -11.26 -12.55 7.91
CA VAL A 167 -11.86 -11.25 8.21
C VAL A 167 -13.15 -11.38 9.03
N ARG A 168 -13.98 -12.40 8.74
CA ARG A 168 -15.18 -12.67 9.55
C ARG A 168 -14.83 -13.05 11.00
N VAL A 169 -13.79 -13.88 11.19
CA VAL A 169 -13.29 -14.23 12.55
C VAL A 169 -12.78 -12.98 13.27
N VAL A 170 -12.03 -12.13 12.59
CA VAL A 170 -11.53 -10.87 13.17
C VAL A 170 -12.68 -9.99 13.66
N ALA A 171 -13.76 -9.88 12.89
CA ALA A 171 -14.87 -9.02 13.27
C ALA A 171 -15.83 -9.60 14.29
N SER A 172 -16.00 -10.93 14.33
CA SER A 172 -16.78 -11.58 15.39
C SER A 172 -16.12 -11.39 16.75
N VAL A 173 -14.79 -11.50 16.81
CA VAL A 173 -14.01 -11.21 18.04
C VAL A 173 -14.08 -9.74 18.43
N ALA A 174 -14.26 -8.85 17.46
CA ALA A 174 -14.36 -7.41 17.67
C ALA A 174 -15.82 -6.89 17.80
N ASP A 175 -16.79 -7.78 17.96
CA ASP A 175 -18.23 -7.50 18.06
C ASP A 175 -18.77 -6.55 16.97
N ARG A 176 -18.29 -6.73 15.73
CA ARG A 176 -18.69 -5.93 14.56
C ARG A 176 -19.40 -6.79 13.53
N ALA A 177 -20.61 -6.39 13.15
CA ALA A 177 -21.33 -7.01 12.04
C ALA A 177 -20.56 -6.80 10.71
N ILE A 178 -20.27 -7.90 10.00
CA ILE A 178 -19.70 -7.93 8.65
C ILE A 178 -20.74 -8.52 7.69
N LYS A 179 -20.73 -8.06 6.43
CA LYS A 179 -21.48 -8.65 5.32
C LYS A 179 -20.59 -9.58 4.49
#